data_AF-A0A8J1XWD6-F1
#
_entry.id   AF-A0A8J1XWD6-F1
#
_cell.length_a   1.000
_cell.length_b   1.000
_cell.length_c   1.000
_cell.angle_alpha   90.00
_cell.angle_beta   90.00
_cell.angle_gamma   90.00
#
_symmetry.space_group_name_H-M   'P 1'
#
loop_
_entity.id
_entity.type
_entity.pdbx_description
1 polymer ?
#
loop_
_entity_poly.entity_id
_entity_poly.type
_entity_poly.pdbx_seq_one_letter_code
_entity_poly.pdbx_strand_id
1 'polypeptide(L)'
;MPSPIEHEDHIGQDKGNDGNLKQGEIKALALLLQEAIGKNDIKEVVKILRPVKDQKHINAICEQMEGSDPLIQAIEQQNEAIAIHLIEKGFNFKILYTYPEQSCNHQCYYDHGDGQCPSQYSAESLAGQYNLEKVKELMDAISSGNHAPVNEAITNTNIQSKKRIQTSSLSTAHLKPQLGMHKDDVFKVTQKLMECIGKNDLSGVQETLQVVQDSTAIQQILSQDESTDPLMCAIENRCEPIALFLLENGFPYNRPYTYPDKLCNQWCYLDHQGTLKCPESQYDSSDMAEKYNLKK
;
A
#
# COMPACT_ATOMS: atom_id res chain seq x y z
N MET A 1 83.65 23.90 3.45
CA MET A 1 83.16 24.20 2.09
C MET A 1 82.65 22.91 1.48
N PRO A 2 81.44 22.83 0.89
CA PRO A 2 80.37 23.82 0.76
C PRO A 2 79.10 23.48 1.60
N SER A 3 78.27 24.49 1.86
CA SER A 3 76.80 24.41 2.02
C SER A 3 76.16 24.72 0.65
N PRO A 4 74.83 24.85 0.50
CA PRO A 4 73.68 23.98 0.82
C PRO A 4 72.85 23.69 -0.47
N ILE A 5 71.94 22.72 -0.47
CA ILE A 5 70.77 22.73 -1.38
C ILE A 5 69.55 22.22 -0.61
N GLU A 6 68.64 23.16 -0.34
CA GLU A 6 67.24 22.94 -0.03
C GLU A 6 66.50 22.61 -1.33
N HIS A 7 65.70 21.54 -1.34
CA HIS A 7 64.62 21.29 -2.31
C HIS A 7 63.47 20.70 -1.48
N GLU A 8 62.45 21.51 -1.20
CA GLU A 8 61.22 21.70 -1.99
C GLU A 8 60.12 20.74 -1.55
N ASP A 9 59.23 21.31 -0.73
CA ASP A 9 57.77 21.28 -0.90
C ASP A 9 57.17 20.05 -1.58
N HIS A 10 56.79 19.08 -0.75
CA HIS A 10 55.63 18.26 -1.04
C HIS A 10 54.41 18.79 -0.30
N ILE A 11 53.64 19.55 -1.08
CA ILE A 11 52.20 19.82 -0.95
C ILE A 11 51.48 18.49 -0.68
N GLY A 12 51.27 18.20 0.59
CA GLY A 12 50.46 17.11 1.08
C GLY A 12 49.00 17.54 1.20
N GLN A 13 48.32 17.51 0.05
CA GLN A 13 46.92 17.11 -0.14
C GLN A 13 45.93 17.44 0.99
N ASP A 14 45.20 18.52 0.74
CA ASP A 14 43.78 18.74 1.02
C ASP A 14 43.05 17.49 1.56
N LYS A 15 42.90 17.42 2.88
CA LYS A 15 42.01 16.45 3.52
C LYS A 15 40.59 16.95 3.31
N GLY A 16 39.90 16.29 2.38
CA GLY A 16 38.47 16.39 2.18
C GLY A 16 37.75 16.45 3.53
N ASN A 17 37.06 17.57 3.75
CA ASN A 17 36.15 17.77 4.85
C ASN A 17 34.92 16.89 4.58
N ASP A 18 35.05 15.59 4.85
CA ASP A 18 33.95 14.63 4.78
C ASP A 18 32.88 15.08 5.76
N GLY A 19 31.86 15.77 5.23
CA GLY A 19 30.74 16.38 5.94
C GLY A 19 29.78 15.37 6.56
N ASN A 20 30.32 14.42 7.32
CA ASN A 20 29.56 13.39 8.00
C ASN A 20 29.24 13.87 9.42
N LEU A 21 27.95 14.08 9.68
CA LEU A 21 27.46 14.45 11.01
C LEU A 21 27.91 13.41 12.04
N LYS A 22 28.48 13.86 13.15
CA LYS A 22 28.89 12.96 14.25
C LYS A 22 27.65 12.49 15.01
N GLN A 23 27.73 11.32 15.63
CA GLN A 23 26.60 10.75 16.40
C GLN A 23 26.01 11.70 17.46
N GLY A 24 26.87 12.47 18.14
CA GLY A 24 26.43 13.46 19.12
C GLY A 24 25.66 14.63 18.50
N GLU A 25 25.97 15.00 17.25
CA GLU A 25 25.27 16.05 16.50
C GLU A 25 23.92 15.52 16.01
N ILE A 26 23.84 14.27 15.55
CA ILE A 26 22.59 13.62 15.13
C ILE A 26 21.58 13.59 16.29
N LYS A 27 22.02 13.19 17.49
CA LYS A 27 21.14 13.17 18.67
C LYS A 27 20.65 14.56 19.05
N ALA A 28 21.52 15.58 18.98
CA ALA A 28 21.12 16.97 19.24
C ALA A 28 20.12 17.47 18.19
N LEU A 29 20.34 17.15 16.91
CA LEU A 29 19.42 17.49 15.83
C LEU A 29 18.05 16.83 15.99
N ALA A 30 18.01 15.56 16.40
CA ALA A 30 16.77 14.84 16.66
C ALA A 30 15.92 15.51 17.76
N LEU A 31 16.55 15.87 18.88
CA LEU A 31 15.87 16.58 19.97
C LEU A 31 15.35 17.95 19.54
N LEU A 32 16.18 18.73 18.84
CA LEU A 32 15.78 20.04 18.33
C LEU A 32 14.65 19.92 17.30
N LEU A 33 14.71 18.91 16.43
CA LEU A 33 13.69 18.65 15.42
C LEU A 33 12.35 18.33 16.07
N GLN A 34 12.34 17.42 17.05
CA GLN A 34 11.14 17.05 17.80
C GLN A 34 10.50 18.26 18.48
N GLU A 35 11.32 19.12 19.11
CA GLU A 35 10.85 20.34 19.76
C GLU A 35 10.28 21.35 18.74
N ALA A 36 10.96 21.55 17.61
CA ALA A 36 10.53 22.46 16.55
C ALA A 36 9.22 22.01 15.90
N ILE A 37 9.05 20.70 15.67
CA ILE A 37 7.79 20.12 15.18
C ILE A 37 6.69 20.37 16.22
N GLY A 38 6.93 20.05 17.49
CA GLY A 38 5.97 20.26 18.59
C GLY A 38 5.54 21.73 18.77
N LYS A 39 6.38 22.68 18.38
CA LYS A 39 6.07 24.13 18.38
C LYS A 39 5.41 24.61 17.08
N ASN A 40 5.24 23.74 16.09
CA ASN A 40 4.80 24.11 14.74
C ASN A 40 5.67 25.23 14.12
N ASP A 41 7.01 25.13 14.31
CA ASP A 41 7.95 26.11 13.76
C ASP A 41 8.65 25.58 12.52
N ILE A 42 8.02 25.74 11.36
CA ILE A 42 8.57 25.34 10.07
C ILE A 42 9.94 26.00 9.78
N LYS A 43 10.17 27.23 10.23
CA LYS A 43 11.43 27.93 9.95
C LYS A 43 12.58 27.27 10.69
N GLU A 44 12.34 26.88 11.94
CA GLU A 44 13.34 26.17 12.73
C GLU A 44 13.53 24.74 12.21
N VAL A 45 12.47 24.02 11.81
CA VAL A 45 12.59 22.70 11.15
C VAL A 45 13.47 22.78 9.89
N VAL A 46 13.22 23.73 9.00
CA VAL A 46 14.02 23.93 7.78
C VAL A 46 15.48 24.23 8.12
N LYS A 47 15.74 25.00 9.19
CA LYS A 47 17.09 25.33 9.66
C LYS A 47 17.79 24.10 10.23
N ILE A 48 17.11 23.29 11.03
CA ILE A 48 17.63 22.06 11.65
C ILE A 48 17.95 21.00 10.59
N LEU A 49 17.12 20.86 9.54
CA LEU A 49 17.31 19.88 8.47
C LEU A 49 18.22 20.35 7.34
N ARG A 50 18.71 21.59 7.36
CA ARG A 50 19.68 22.11 6.39
C ARG A 50 20.99 21.31 6.32
N PRO A 51 21.64 20.92 7.44
CA PRO A 51 22.87 20.13 7.41
C PRO A 51 22.67 18.65 7.01
N VAL A 52 21.42 18.16 6.99
CA VAL A 52 21.08 16.76 6.67
C VAL A 52 21.07 16.58 5.15
N LYS A 53 22.01 15.79 4.63
CA LYS A 53 22.25 15.66 3.17
C LYS A 53 22.02 14.28 2.60
N ASP A 54 21.97 13.24 3.43
CA ASP A 54 21.84 11.87 2.96
C ASP A 54 20.77 11.09 3.75
N GLN A 55 20.32 9.95 3.19
CA GLN A 55 19.32 9.09 3.83
C GLN A 55 19.84 8.53 5.16
N LYS A 56 21.15 8.35 5.29
CA LYS A 56 21.76 7.76 6.48
C LYS A 56 21.56 8.66 7.69
N HIS A 57 21.74 9.97 7.53
CA HIS A 57 21.46 10.96 8.57
C HIS A 57 19.98 11.04 8.89
N ILE A 58 19.09 10.96 7.89
CA ILE A 58 17.63 10.93 8.12
C ILE A 58 17.24 9.72 8.97
N ASN A 59 17.67 8.52 8.57
CA ASN A 59 17.38 7.29 9.30
C ASN A 59 17.93 7.36 10.73
N ALA A 60 19.16 7.85 10.89
CA ALA A 60 19.76 8.03 12.21
C ALA A 60 19.01 9.04 13.07
N ILE A 61 18.45 10.12 12.50
CA ILE A 61 17.57 11.05 13.23
C ILE A 61 16.29 10.34 13.68
N CYS A 62 15.62 9.60 12.80
CA CYS A 62 14.42 8.82 13.15
C CYS A 62 14.71 7.81 14.28
N GLU A 63 15.84 7.12 14.23
CA GLU A 63 16.26 6.17 15.27
C GLU A 63 16.52 6.83 16.63
N GLN A 64 16.93 8.11 16.66
CA GLN A 64 17.16 8.85 17.91
C GLN A 64 15.87 9.45 18.50
N MET A 65 14.78 9.51 17.73
CA MET A 65 13.48 9.99 18.22
C MET A 65 12.69 8.83 18.81
N GLU A 66 13.06 8.46 20.04
CA GLU A 66 12.41 7.40 20.80
C GLU A 66 10.89 7.66 20.90
N GLY A 67 10.11 6.85 20.19
CA GLY A 67 8.65 6.78 20.34
C GLY A 67 7.83 7.72 19.46
N SER A 68 8.42 8.56 18.61
CA SER A 68 7.64 9.40 17.68
C SER A 68 8.44 9.71 16.42
N ASP A 69 7.99 9.14 15.30
CA ASP A 69 8.55 9.48 14.00
C ASP A 69 8.23 10.94 13.65
N PRO A 70 9.21 11.75 13.16
CA PRO A 70 9.00 13.17 12.84
C PRO A 70 7.83 13.43 11.90
N LEU A 71 7.68 12.58 10.88
CA LEU A 71 6.63 12.75 9.87
C LEU A 71 5.27 12.40 10.46
N ILE A 72 5.19 11.30 11.23
CA ILE A 72 3.97 10.94 11.96
C ILE A 72 3.57 12.08 12.91
N GLN A 73 4.50 12.59 13.71
CA GLN A 73 4.24 13.68 14.65
C GLN A 73 3.70 14.94 13.93
N ALA A 74 4.27 15.29 12.78
CA ALA A 74 3.80 16.44 12.00
C ALA A 74 2.38 16.22 11.46
N ILE A 75 2.05 15.00 11.04
CA ILE A 75 0.72 14.64 10.53
C ILE A 75 -0.33 14.62 11.65
N GLU A 76 0.00 14.05 12.82
CA GLU A 76 -0.89 14.05 14.00
C GLU A 76 -1.23 15.48 14.46
N GLN A 77 -0.28 16.40 14.32
CA GLN A 77 -0.48 17.83 14.58
C GLN A 77 -1.18 18.58 13.44
N GLN A 78 -1.58 17.87 12.38
CA GLN A 78 -2.23 18.41 11.17
C GLN A 78 -1.41 19.53 10.50
N ASN A 79 -0.08 19.42 10.61
CA ASN A 79 0.83 20.43 10.12
C ASN A 79 1.35 20.08 8.74
N GLU A 80 0.53 20.39 7.74
CA GLU A 80 0.75 20.04 6.35
C GLU A 80 2.09 20.57 5.80
N ALA A 81 2.48 21.78 6.20
CA ALA A 81 3.71 22.41 5.74
C ALA A 81 4.98 21.70 6.24
N ILE A 82 4.99 21.28 7.51
CA ILE A 82 6.11 20.51 8.08
C ILE A 82 6.14 19.10 7.48
N ALA A 83 4.99 18.44 7.36
CA ALA A 83 4.90 17.10 6.76
C ALA A 83 5.42 17.07 5.32
N ILE A 84 4.99 18.04 4.48
CA ILE A 84 5.51 18.21 3.11
C ILE A 84 7.03 18.37 3.12
N HIS A 85 7.55 19.26 3.98
CA HIS A 85 8.99 19.49 4.02
C HIS A 85 9.79 18.24 4.42
N LEU A 86 9.28 17.44 5.36
CA LEU A 86 9.89 16.18 5.76
C LEU A 86 9.87 15.17 4.60
N ILE A 87 8.77 15.04 3.87
CA ILE A 87 8.66 14.15 2.72
C ILE A 87 9.65 14.56 1.61
N GLU A 88 9.71 15.85 1.29
CA GLU A 88 10.66 16.40 0.31
C GLU A 88 12.13 16.17 0.71
N LYS A 89 12.40 16.13 2.02
CA LYS A 89 13.72 15.81 2.56
C LYS A 89 14.09 14.33 2.45
N GLY A 90 13.13 13.44 2.23
CA GLY A 90 13.36 11.99 2.13
C GLY A 90 12.96 11.20 3.37
N PHE A 91 12.15 11.77 4.27
CA PHE A 91 11.55 10.98 5.35
C PHE A 91 10.59 9.94 4.76
N ASN A 92 10.70 8.69 5.23
CA ASN A 92 9.97 7.58 4.66
C ASN A 92 8.52 7.55 5.17
N PHE A 93 7.57 7.79 4.27
CA PHE A 93 6.15 7.79 4.59
C PHE A 93 5.46 6.42 4.50
N LYS A 94 6.19 5.38 4.07
CA LYS A 94 5.68 4.00 3.92
C LYS A 94 5.97 3.11 5.11
N ILE A 95 6.59 3.65 6.16
CA ILE A 95 6.81 2.91 7.41
C ILE A 95 5.45 2.62 8.04
N LEU A 96 5.25 1.36 8.43
CA LEU A 96 4.08 0.92 9.16
C LEU A 96 4.37 0.97 10.67
N TYR A 97 3.54 1.69 11.39
CA TYR A 97 3.52 1.78 12.84
C TYR A 97 2.33 1.00 13.37
N THR A 98 2.38 0.59 14.64
CA THR A 98 1.25 -0.04 15.33
C THR A 98 0.76 0.88 16.44
N TYR A 99 -0.55 1.06 16.58
CA TYR A 99 -1.13 1.78 17.71
C TYR A 99 -0.80 1.02 19.02
N PRO A 100 -0.23 1.67 20.04
CA PRO A 100 0.13 1.01 21.30
C PRO A 100 -1.07 0.35 22.00
N GLU A 101 -2.24 0.96 21.81
CA GLU A 101 -3.53 0.57 22.38
C GLU A 101 -4.12 -0.68 21.72
N GLN A 102 -3.65 -1.04 20.51
CA GLN A 102 -4.24 -2.09 19.69
C GLN A 102 -3.20 -3.18 19.43
N SER A 103 -3.40 -4.35 20.04
CA SER A 103 -2.57 -5.51 19.71
C SER A 103 -3.11 -6.16 18.44
N CYS A 104 -2.35 -6.07 17.33
CA CYS A 104 -2.57 -6.92 16.16
C CYS A 104 -2.19 -8.36 16.59
N ASN A 105 -3.17 -9.14 17.05
CA ASN A 105 -2.98 -10.58 17.22
C ASN A 105 -3.36 -11.30 15.92
N HIS A 106 -3.10 -12.61 15.85
CA HIS A 106 -3.38 -13.41 14.66
C HIS A 106 -4.88 -13.35 14.24
N GLN A 107 -5.80 -13.12 15.19
CA GLN A 107 -7.23 -12.95 14.93
C GLN A 107 -7.54 -11.69 14.12
N CYS A 108 -6.79 -10.60 14.32
CA CYS A 108 -6.98 -9.35 13.59
C CYS A 108 -6.71 -9.50 12.08
N TYR A 109 -5.79 -10.39 11.69
CA TYR A 109 -5.57 -10.73 10.28
C TYR A 109 -6.70 -11.57 9.68
N TYR A 110 -7.33 -12.46 10.47
CA TYR A 110 -8.51 -13.22 10.03
C TYR A 110 -9.71 -12.31 9.79
N ASP A 111 -9.92 -11.31 10.65
CA ASP A 111 -11.12 -10.46 10.62
C ASP A 111 -11.06 -9.34 9.55
N HIS A 112 -9.88 -9.02 9.02
CA HIS A 112 -9.68 -7.90 8.09
C HIS A 112 -9.01 -8.28 6.75
N GLY A 113 -8.58 -9.54 6.60
CA GLY A 113 -7.93 -10.05 5.38
C GLY A 113 -6.52 -9.48 5.14
N ASP A 114 -6.05 -9.57 3.88
CA ASP A 114 -4.69 -9.18 3.45
C ASP A 114 -4.45 -7.66 3.45
N GLY A 115 -5.39 -6.87 3.96
CA GLY A 115 -5.29 -5.42 4.08
C GLY A 115 -4.31 -4.97 5.17
N GLN A 116 -4.10 -3.65 5.24
CA GLN A 116 -3.37 -3.04 6.36
C GLN A 116 -4.16 -3.33 7.66
N CYS A 117 -3.54 -4.03 8.62
CA CYS A 117 -4.15 -4.33 9.92
C CYS A 117 -4.71 -3.01 10.49
N PRO A 118 -5.95 -2.92 11.01
CA PRO A 118 -6.50 -1.64 11.53
C PRO A 118 -5.70 -1.06 12.69
N SER A 119 -4.93 -1.90 13.38
CA SER A 119 -3.98 -1.48 14.39
C SER A 119 -2.69 -0.90 13.83
N GLN A 120 -2.48 -1.00 12.51
CA GLN A 120 -1.35 -0.43 11.81
C GLN A 120 -1.74 0.83 11.06
N TYR A 121 -0.82 1.77 10.99
CA TYR A 121 -0.97 2.99 10.22
C TYR A 121 0.37 3.38 9.59
N SER A 122 0.30 4.04 8.44
CA SER A 122 1.43 4.71 7.80
C SER A 122 1.18 6.22 7.82
N ALA A 123 2.19 7.00 7.44
CA ALA A 123 2.00 8.42 7.24
C ALA A 123 0.92 8.69 6.15
N GLU A 124 0.84 7.84 5.13
CA GLU A 124 -0.15 7.93 4.06
C GLU A 124 -1.58 7.68 4.56
N SER A 125 -1.81 6.60 5.31
CA SER A 125 -3.14 6.31 5.87
C SER A 125 -3.57 7.39 6.86
N LEU A 126 -2.62 7.90 7.66
CA LEU A 126 -2.86 8.92 8.67
C LEU A 126 -3.15 10.29 8.04
N ALA A 127 -2.44 10.67 6.98
CA ALA A 127 -2.72 11.88 6.20
C ALA A 127 -4.12 11.82 5.59
N GLY A 128 -4.54 10.64 5.09
CA GLY A 128 -5.92 10.41 4.63
C GLY A 128 -6.96 10.59 5.74
N GLN A 129 -6.70 10.04 6.93
CA GLN A 129 -7.59 10.17 8.09
C GLN A 129 -7.78 11.63 8.53
N TYR A 130 -6.73 12.45 8.49
CA TYR A 130 -6.76 13.86 8.86
C TYR A 130 -7.12 14.81 7.69
N ASN A 131 -7.46 14.28 6.51
CA ASN A 131 -7.76 15.07 5.30
C ASN A 131 -6.64 16.04 4.90
N LEU A 132 -5.38 15.62 5.02
CA LEU A 132 -4.21 16.40 4.57
C LEU A 132 -3.97 16.19 3.07
N GLU A 133 -4.83 16.79 2.24
CA GLU A 133 -4.89 16.54 0.80
C GLU A 133 -3.55 16.78 0.09
N LYS A 134 -2.83 17.86 0.40
CA LYS A 134 -1.56 18.16 -0.30
C LYS A 134 -0.46 17.19 0.07
N VAL A 135 -0.44 16.73 1.32
CA VAL A 135 0.50 15.71 1.79
C VAL A 135 0.24 14.41 1.04
N LYS A 136 -1.04 14.02 0.90
CA LYS A 136 -1.43 12.82 0.17
C LYS A 136 -1.07 12.91 -1.32
N GLU A 137 -1.42 14.01 -1.97
CA GLU A 137 -1.07 14.25 -3.39
C GLU A 137 0.45 14.16 -3.63
N LEU A 138 1.26 14.68 -2.69
CA LEU A 138 2.71 14.58 -2.77
C LEU A 138 3.20 13.14 -2.63
N MET A 139 2.70 12.38 -1.65
CA MET A 139 3.05 10.96 -1.46
C MET A 139 2.66 10.12 -2.67
N ASP A 140 1.49 10.36 -3.26
CA ASP A 140 1.00 9.71 -4.47
C ASP A 140 1.91 10.02 -5.66
N ALA A 141 2.26 11.30 -5.86
CA ALA A 141 3.15 11.72 -6.93
C ALA A 141 4.56 11.13 -6.80
N ILE A 142 5.09 10.99 -5.58
CA ILE A 142 6.37 10.31 -5.33
C ILE A 142 6.25 8.81 -5.62
N SER A 143 5.18 8.16 -5.13
CA SER A 143 4.97 6.72 -5.34
C SER A 143 4.78 6.36 -6.80
N SER A 144 4.17 7.23 -7.60
CA SER A 144 4.01 7.05 -9.04
C SER A 144 5.25 7.44 -9.85
N GLY A 145 6.31 7.96 -9.21
CA GLY A 145 7.53 8.44 -9.86
C GLY A 145 7.35 9.76 -10.64
N ASN A 146 6.25 10.48 -10.42
CA ASN A 146 5.97 11.78 -11.04
C ASN A 146 6.59 12.96 -10.27
N HIS A 147 7.09 12.71 -9.06
CA HIS A 147 7.79 13.68 -8.24
C HIS A 147 9.02 13.02 -7.62
N ALA A 148 10.21 13.56 -7.86
CA ALA A 148 11.41 13.17 -7.14
C ALA A 148 11.53 14.05 -5.88
N PRO A 149 11.80 13.49 -4.70
CA PRO A 149 12.14 14.32 -3.54
C PRO A 149 13.35 15.19 -3.87
N VAL A 150 13.39 16.40 -3.30
CA VAL A 150 14.28 17.51 -3.69
C VAL A 150 15.78 17.15 -3.64
N ASN A 151 16.16 16.06 -2.99
CA ASN A 151 17.52 15.50 -3.01
C ASN A 151 17.59 14.21 -3.85
N GLU A 152 17.82 14.35 -5.16
CA GLU A 152 18.01 13.23 -6.12
C GLU A 152 19.18 12.27 -5.78
N ALA A 153 20.03 12.60 -4.79
CA ALA A 153 21.11 11.72 -4.33
C ALA A 153 20.66 10.59 -3.38
N ILE A 154 19.41 10.61 -2.92
CA ILE A 154 18.97 9.86 -1.73
C ILE A 154 18.12 8.61 -2.07
N THR A 155 17.55 8.50 -3.27
CA THR A 155 16.53 7.48 -3.58
C THR A 155 17.03 6.19 -4.26
N ASN A 156 18.33 5.92 -4.29
CA ASN A 156 18.84 4.66 -4.84
C ASN A 156 18.77 3.50 -3.83
N THR A 157 17.56 3.00 -3.59
CA THR A 157 17.33 1.58 -3.30
C THR A 157 16.13 1.08 -4.10
N ASN A 158 16.45 0.59 -5.29
CA ASN A 158 15.86 -0.58 -5.93
C ASN A 158 14.32 -0.70 -5.97
N ILE A 159 13.70 -0.08 -6.98
CA ILE A 159 12.45 -0.60 -7.58
C ILE A 159 12.70 -0.73 -9.08
N GLN A 160 13.18 -1.90 -9.49
CA GLN A 160 13.10 -2.33 -10.87
C GLN A 160 11.63 -2.61 -11.20
N SER A 161 11.08 -1.89 -12.18
CA SER A 161 10.35 -2.46 -13.32
C SER A 161 9.93 -1.35 -14.28
N LYS A 162 10.71 -1.18 -15.35
CA LYS A 162 10.27 -0.49 -16.56
C LYS A 162 9.24 -1.37 -17.29
N LYS A 163 8.03 -0.87 -17.51
CA LYS A 163 7.41 -0.93 -18.85
C LYS A 163 6.32 0.13 -19.03
N ARG A 164 6.58 0.98 -20.02
CA ARG A 164 5.73 2.04 -20.55
C ARG A 164 4.89 1.45 -21.69
N ILE A 165 3.57 1.63 -21.66
CA ILE A 165 2.74 1.70 -22.87
C ILE A 165 1.80 2.91 -22.73
N GLN A 166 1.74 3.67 -23.82
CA GLN A 166 1.07 4.95 -23.95
C GLN A 166 -0.46 4.84 -23.95
N THR A 167 -1.04 5.91 -23.44
CA THR A 167 -2.42 6.40 -23.58
C THR A 167 -3.01 6.28 -24.98
N SER A 168 -4.30 5.92 -25.05
CA SER A 168 -5.20 6.52 -26.04
C SER A 168 -6.52 6.88 -25.37
N SER A 169 -6.87 8.14 -25.53
CA SER A 169 -8.09 8.83 -25.13
C SER A 169 -9.28 8.47 -26.03
N LEU A 170 -10.49 8.35 -25.49
CA LEU A 170 -11.67 9.06 -26.02
C LEU A 170 -12.96 8.88 -25.19
N SER A 171 -13.55 10.05 -24.95
CA SER A 171 -14.98 10.38 -24.92
C SER A 171 -15.84 10.10 -23.68
N THR A 172 -16.35 11.24 -23.21
CA THR A 172 -17.44 11.50 -22.27
C THR A 172 -18.74 10.78 -22.64
N ALA A 173 -19.33 10.09 -21.66
CA ALA A 173 -20.77 9.88 -21.59
C ALA A 173 -21.27 10.26 -20.19
N HIS A 174 -22.29 11.10 -20.20
CA HIS A 174 -22.98 11.66 -19.06
C HIS A 174 -23.83 10.56 -18.40
N LEU A 175 -23.53 10.16 -17.18
CA LEU A 175 -24.40 9.30 -16.37
C LEU A 175 -24.74 10.01 -15.06
N LYS A 176 -26.04 10.20 -14.84
CA LYS A 176 -26.61 10.69 -13.60
C LYS A 176 -26.23 9.74 -12.46
N PRO A 177 -25.89 10.23 -11.26
CA PRO A 177 -25.82 9.38 -10.08
C PRO A 177 -27.26 8.96 -9.75
N GLN A 178 -27.57 7.67 -9.85
CA GLN A 178 -28.83 7.13 -9.36
C GLN A 178 -28.58 6.06 -8.29
N LEU A 179 -29.50 6.07 -7.34
CA LEU A 179 -29.46 5.48 -6.01
C LEU A 179 -28.98 4.03 -5.99
N GLY A 180 -28.15 3.70 -4.99
CA GLY A 180 -27.75 2.34 -4.68
C GLY A 180 -28.96 1.42 -4.47
N MET A 181 -28.80 0.15 -4.86
CA MET A 181 -29.80 -0.89 -4.67
C MET A 181 -30.17 -1.04 -3.18
N HIS A 182 -31.45 -1.26 -2.89
CA HIS A 182 -31.88 -1.59 -1.54
C HIS A 182 -31.32 -2.97 -1.14
N LYS A 183 -30.97 -3.17 0.14
CA LYS A 183 -30.35 -4.42 0.62
C LYS A 183 -31.16 -5.67 0.24
N ASP A 184 -32.48 -5.59 0.30
CA ASP A 184 -33.38 -6.69 -0.06
C ASP A 184 -33.34 -7.06 -1.55
N ASP A 185 -33.02 -6.10 -2.42
CA ASP A 185 -32.90 -6.32 -3.86
C ASP A 185 -31.56 -6.99 -4.20
N VAL A 186 -30.48 -6.56 -3.52
CA VAL A 186 -29.16 -7.20 -3.64
C VAL A 186 -29.24 -8.68 -3.27
N PHE A 187 -29.87 -9.01 -2.14
CA PHE A 187 -29.99 -10.40 -1.69
C PHE A 187 -30.75 -11.28 -2.69
N LYS A 188 -31.87 -10.79 -3.25
CA LYS A 188 -32.63 -11.52 -4.27
C LYS A 188 -31.84 -11.71 -5.56
N VAL A 189 -31.09 -10.70 -5.99
CA VAL A 189 -30.21 -10.77 -7.15
C VAL A 189 -29.10 -11.79 -6.92
N THR A 190 -28.43 -11.77 -5.76
CA THR A 190 -27.41 -12.76 -5.40
C THR A 190 -27.98 -14.17 -5.41
N GLN A 191 -29.13 -14.41 -4.76
CA GLN A 191 -29.75 -15.74 -4.74
C GLN A 191 -30.08 -16.25 -6.15
N LYS A 192 -30.67 -15.40 -7.00
CA LYS A 192 -31.01 -15.77 -8.37
C LYS A 192 -29.77 -16.00 -9.23
N LEU A 193 -28.73 -15.18 -9.05
CA LEU A 193 -27.44 -15.35 -9.72
C LEU A 193 -26.83 -16.71 -9.38
N MET A 194 -26.78 -17.07 -8.10
CA MET A 194 -26.25 -18.37 -7.64
C MET A 194 -27.09 -19.55 -8.14
N GLU A 195 -28.42 -19.40 -8.18
CA GLU A 195 -29.32 -20.41 -8.75
C GLU A 195 -29.03 -20.64 -10.25
N CYS A 196 -28.86 -19.57 -11.03
CA CYS A 196 -28.51 -19.66 -12.45
C CYS A 196 -27.13 -20.30 -12.66
N ILE A 197 -26.13 -19.94 -11.85
CA ILE A 197 -24.80 -20.55 -11.89
C ILE A 197 -24.86 -22.05 -11.57
N GLY A 198 -25.61 -22.44 -10.54
CA GLY A 198 -25.83 -23.84 -10.16
C GLY A 198 -26.53 -24.67 -11.24
N LYS A 199 -27.38 -24.03 -12.05
CA LYS A 199 -28.07 -24.66 -13.19
C LYS A 199 -27.29 -24.57 -14.51
N ASN A 200 -26.11 -23.94 -14.52
CA ASN A 200 -25.34 -23.66 -15.73
C ASN A 200 -26.14 -22.85 -16.79
N ASP A 201 -26.95 -21.90 -16.33
CA ASP A 201 -27.83 -21.07 -17.15
C ASP A 201 -27.21 -19.69 -17.43
N LEU A 202 -26.41 -19.61 -18.51
CA LEU A 202 -25.77 -18.36 -18.93
C LEU A 202 -26.78 -17.26 -19.27
N SER A 203 -27.92 -17.61 -19.87
CA SER A 203 -28.96 -16.61 -20.23
C SER A 203 -29.57 -16.00 -18.96
N GLY A 204 -29.85 -16.83 -17.95
CA GLY A 204 -30.30 -16.38 -16.65
C GLY A 204 -29.27 -15.52 -15.91
N VAL A 205 -27.97 -15.85 -16.01
CA VAL A 205 -26.89 -15.01 -15.46
C VAL A 205 -26.86 -13.64 -16.14
N GLN A 206 -26.94 -13.61 -17.49
CA GLN A 206 -26.95 -12.37 -18.26
C GLN A 206 -28.14 -11.48 -17.91
N GLU A 207 -29.34 -12.05 -17.84
CA GLU A 207 -30.57 -11.31 -17.45
C GLU A 207 -30.45 -10.78 -16.02
N THR A 208 -29.90 -11.59 -15.11
CA THR A 208 -29.72 -11.22 -13.70
C THR A 208 -28.69 -10.10 -13.53
N LEU A 209 -27.64 -10.04 -14.34
CA LEU A 209 -26.65 -8.95 -14.28
C LEU A 209 -27.02 -7.71 -15.10
N GLN A 210 -27.98 -7.78 -16.04
CA GLN A 210 -28.48 -6.58 -16.73
C GLN A 210 -29.13 -5.55 -15.79
N VAL A 211 -29.69 -6.00 -14.67
CA VAL A 211 -30.23 -5.12 -13.61
C VAL A 211 -29.14 -4.57 -12.69
N VAL A 212 -27.92 -5.11 -12.75
CA VAL A 212 -26.75 -4.69 -11.96
C VAL A 212 -25.92 -3.74 -12.83
N GLN A 213 -26.23 -2.45 -12.79
CA GLN A 213 -25.68 -1.46 -13.74
C GLN A 213 -24.39 -0.77 -13.29
N ASP A 214 -23.93 -0.98 -12.05
CA ASP A 214 -22.73 -0.33 -11.54
C ASP A 214 -21.78 -1.29 -10.78
N SER A 215 -20.53 -0.85 -10.65
CA SER A 215 -19.48 -1.55 -9.91
C SER A 215 -19.78 -1.65 -8.40
N THR A 216 -20.61 -0.76 -7.86
CA THR A 216 -20.98 -0.74 -6.44
C THR A 216 -21.93 -1.90 -6.10
N ALA A 217 -22.86 -2.24 -7.00
CA ALA A 217 -23.79 -3.34 -6.86
C ALA A 217 -23.06 -4.70 -6.94
N ILE A 218 -22.02 -4.81 -7.77
CA ILE A 218 -21.13 -5.99 -7.79
C ILE A 218 -20.45 -6.16 -6.43
N GLN A 219 -19.88 -5.09 -5.86
CA GLN A 219 -19.28 -5.16 -4.52
C GLN A 219 -20.31 -5.54 -3.45
N GLN A 220 -21.55 -5.04 -3.56
CA GLN A 220 -22.64 -5.40 -2.66
C GLN A 220 -23.02 -6.88 -2.76
N ILE A 221 -23.08 -7.45 -3.97
CA ILE A 221 -23.30 -8.89 -4.20
C ILE A 221 -22.19 -9.71 -3.54
N LEU A 222 -20.92 -9.33 -3.78
CA LEU A 222 -19.75 -10.01 -3.22
C LEU A 222 -19.70 -9.93 -1.70
N SER A 223 -20.22 -8.86 -1.10
CA SER A 223 -20.22 -8.65 0.35
C SER A 223 -21.32 -9.38 1.14
N GLN A 224 -22.28 -10.04 0.46
CA GLN A 224 -23.42 -10.65 1.17
C GLN A 224 -23.00 -11.87 2.00
N ASP A 225 -22.08 -12.68 1.49
CA ASP A 225 -21.64 -13.91 2.13
C ASP A 225 -20.28 -14.32 1.56
N GLU A 226 -19.31 -14.56 2.45
CA GLU A 226 -17.94 -14.93 2.12
C GLU A 226 -17.84 -16.31 1.48
N SER A 227 -18.86 -17.16 1.67
CA SER A 227 -18.93 -18.51 1.10
C SER A 227 -19.62 -18.58 -0.26
N THR A 228 -20.18 -17.47 -0.76
CA THR A 228 -20.89 -17.42 -2.04
C THR A 228 -20.25 -16.43 -3.00
N ASP A 229 -19.06 -16.79 -3.48
CA ASP A 229 -18.43 -16.10 -4.60
C ASP A 229 -18.97 -16.63 -5.95
N PRO A 230 -19.66 -15.81 -6.76
CA PRO A 230 -20.27 -16.26 -8.01
C PRO A 230 -19.25 -16.78 -9.03
N LEU A 231 -18.06 -16.18 -9.08
CA LEU A 231 -17.00 -16.60 -9.99
C LEU A 231 -16.41 -17.95 -9.54
N MET A 232 -16.19 -18.13 -8.24
CA MET A 232 -15.76 -19.41 -7.69
C MET A 232 -16.76 -20.52 -7.97
N CYS A 233 -18.06 -20.26 -7.75
CA CYS A 233 -19.09 -21.26 -8.03
C CYS A 233 -19.17 -21.60 -9.53
N ALA A 234 -18.97 -20.64 -10.44
CA ALA A 234 -18.91 -20.91 -11.87
C ALA A 234 -17.72 -21.83 -12.21
N ILE A 235 -16.56 -21.60 -11.60
CA ILE A 235 -15.35 -22.40 -11.80
C ILE A 235 -15.50 -23.81 -11.20
N GLU A 236 -16.04 -23.93 -9.99
CA GLU A 236 -16.29 -25.22 -9.33
C GLU A 236 -17.28 -26.08 -10.12
N ASN A 237 -18.31 -25.45 -10.71
CA ASN A 237 -19.26 -26.10 -11.62
C ASN A 237 -18.69 -26.34 -13.02
N ARG A 238 -17.44 -25.95 -13.28
CA ARG A 238 -16.76 -26.07 -14.59
C ARG A 238 -17.51 -25.37 -15.72
N CYS A 239 -18.18 -24.27 -15.42
CA CYS A 239 -18.84 -23.45 -16.41
C CYS A 239 -17.93 -22.32 -16.90
N GLU A 240 -17.09 -22.64 -17.88
CA GLU A 240 -16.19 -21.67 -18.52
C GLU A 240 -16.94 -20.45 -19.13
N PRO A 241 -18.08 -20.60 -19.85
CA PRO A 241 -18.79 -19.44 -20.41
C PRO A 241 -19.31 -18.46 -19.35
N ILE A 242 -19.81 -18.96 -18.21
CA ILE A 242 -20.28 -18.11 -17.12
C ILE A 242 -19.10 -17.46 -16.39
N ALA A 243 -18.01 -18.21 -16.14
CA ALA A 243 -16.82 -17.65 -15.50
C ALA A 243 -16.22 -16.49 -16.31
N LEU A 244 -16.09 -16.67 -17.63
CA LEU A 244 -15.62 -15.60 -18.53
C LEU A 244 -16.57 -14.40 -18.52
N PHE A 245 -17.88 -14.64 -18.58
CA PHE A 245 -18.86 -13.56 -18.54
C PHE A 245 -18.78 -12.76 -17.23
N LEU A 246 -18.60 -13.43 -16.09
CA LEU A 246 -18.43 -12.76 -14.79
C LEU A 246 -17.16 -11.91 -14.75
N LEU A 247 -16.04 -12.40 -15.29
CA LEU A 247 -14.80 -11.62 -15.41
C LEU A 247 -14.97 -10.37 -16.27
N GLU A 248 -15.62 -10.51 -17.44
CA GLU A 248 -15.93 -9.40 -18.34
C GLU A 248 -16.83 -8.34 -17.69
N ASN A 249 -17.68 -8.76 -16.75
CA ASN A 249 -18.54 -7.87 -15.99
C ASN A 249 -17.91 -7.37 -14.68
N GLY A 250 -16.60 -7.57 -14.48
CA GLY A 250 -15.85 -6.93 -13.39
C GLY A 250 -15.84 -7.70 -12.05
N PHE A 251 -16.20 -8.99 -12.05
CA PHE A 251 -15.99 -9.84 -10.88
C PHE A 251 -14.48 -10.08 -10.67
N PRO A 252 -13.95 -9.87 -9.45
CA PRO A 252 -12.52 -9.98 -9.19
C PRO A 252 -12.07 -11.44 -9.20
N TYR A 253 -10.97 -11.72 -9.92
CA TYR A 253 -10.42 -13.07 -10.00
C TYR A 253 -9.44 -13.42 -8.87
N ASN A 254 -8.94 -12.40 -8.16
CA ASN A 254 -7.94 -12.52 -7.11
C ASN A 254 -8.56 -12.47 -5.70
N ARG A 255 -9.87 -12.75 -5.58
CA ARG A 255 -10.52 -12.78 -4.28
C ARG A 255 -10.13 -14.07 -3.56
N PRO A 256 -9.56 -13.99 -2.34
CA PRO A 256 -9.29 -15.19 -1.55
C PRO A 256 -10.62 -15.85 -1.16
N TYR A 257 -10.71 -17.15 -1.40
CA TYR A 257 -11.86 -17.97 -1.02
C TYR A 257 -11.39 -19.05 -0.04
N THR A 258 -12.17 -19.26 1.02
CA THR A 258 -11.90 -20.28 2.03
C THR A 258 -13.01 -21.32 2.00
N TYR A 259 -12.68 -22.60 1.83
CA TYR A 259 -13.66 -23.68 1.95
C TYR A 259 -14.25 -23.66 3.38
N PRO A 260 -15.57 -23.51 3.56
CA PRO A 260 -16.18 -23.46 4.89
C PRO A 260 -16.00 -24.76 5.70
N ASP A 261 -15.66 -25.87 5.03
CA ASP A 261 -15.44 -27.20 5.62
C ASP A 261 -13.96 -27.60 5.75
N LYS A 262 -13.01 -26.79 5.25
CA LYS A 262 -11.57 -27.09 5.30
C LYS A 262 -10.79 -26.02 6.03
N LEU A 263 -10.77 -26.12 7.34
CA LEU A 263 -9.87 -25.33 8.18
C LEU A 263 -8.46 -25.90 8.09
N CYS A 264 -7.51 -25.10 7.59
CA CYS A 264 -6.08 -25.38 7.75
C CYS A 264 -5.76 -25.46 9.24
N ASN A 265 -5.54 -26.67 9.75
CA ASN A 265 -5.04 -26.84 11.10
C ASN A 265 -3.52 -26.59 11.14
N GLN A 266 -2.99 -26.37 12.34
CA GLN A 266 -1.58 -26.05 12.56
C GLN A 266 -0.59 -27.08 11.96
N TRP A 267 -1.04 -28.29 11.64
CA TRP A 267 -0.22 -29.35 11.03
C TRP A 267 -0.03 -29.13 9.53
N CYS A 268 -1.08 -28.67 8.83
CA CYS A 268 -1.00 -28.39 7.39
C CYS A 268 0.00 -27.26 7.09
N TYR A 269 0.11 -26.25 7.98
CA TYR A 269 1.09 -25.16 7.85
C TYR A 269 2.56 -25.61 7.92
N LEU A 270 2.88 -26.59 8.79
CA LEU A 270 4.24 -27.10 8.96
C LEU A 270 4.69 -27.94 7.76
N ASP A 271 3.78 -28.68 7.14
CA ASP A 271 4.05 -29.49 5.95
C ASP A 271 4.28 -28.65 4.69
N HIS A 272 3.75 -27.41 4.65
CA HIS A 272 3.91 -26.50 3.50
C HIS A 272 5.14 -25.57 3.58
N GLN A 273 6.05 -25.80 4.53
CA GLN A 273 7.32 -25.05 4.66
C GLN A 273 7.17 -23.51 4.64
N GLY A 274 6.03 -22.99 5.11
CA GLY A 274 5.79 -21.55 5.19
C GLY A 274 5.42 -20.87 3.87
N THR A 275 4.86 -21.57 2.88
CA THR A 275 4.19 -20.88 1.77
C THR A 275 2.94 -20.15 2.27
N LEU A 276 2.79 -18.87 1.89
CA LEU A 276 1.77 -17.90 2.35
C LEU A 276 0.31 -18.30 2.09
N LYS A 277 0.04 -19.28 1.22
CA LYS A 277 -1.30 -19.81 0.94
C LYS A 277 -1.30 -21.32 1.25
N CYS A 278 -2.27 -21.79 2.01
CA CYS A 278 -2.50 -23.22 2.20
C CYS A 278 -3.23 -23.78 0.98
N PRO A 279 -2.62 -24.69 0.18
CA PRO A 279 -3.22 -25.23 -1.04
C PRO A 279 -4.55 -25.96 -0.83
N GLU A 280 -4.84 -26.38 0.41
CA GLU A 280 -6.05 -27.12 0.76
C GLU A 280 -7.20 -26.23 1.26
N SER A 281 -6.93 -24.99 1.68
CA SER A 281 -7.93 -24.13 2.35
C SER A 281 -8.01 -22.70 1.84
N GLN A 282 -6.99 -22.19 1.15
CA GLN A 282 -6.96 -20.83 0.62
C GLN A 282 -6.52 -20.84 -0.83
N TYR A 283 -7.44 -20.50 -1.71
CA TYR A 283 -7.20 -20.40 -3.14
C TYR A 283 -8.07 -19.27 -3.69
N ASP A 284 -7.62 -18.66 -4.77
CA ASP A 284 -8.44 -17.73 -5.54
C ASP A 284 -8.96 -18.39 -6.82
N SER A 285 -9.71 -17.62 -7.62
CA SER A 285 -10.30 -18.13 -8.85
C SER A 285 -9.24 -18.50 -9.90
N SER A 286 -8.05 -17.89 -9.85
CA SER A 286 -6.92 -18.24 -10.72
C SER A 286 -6.36 -19.61 -10.34
N ASP A 287 -6.14 -19.83 -9.05
CA ASP A 287 -5.65 -21.10 -8.51
C ASP A 287 -6.60 -22.26 -8.91
N MET A 288 -7.92 -22.04 -8.86
CA MET A 288 -8.92 -23.03 -9.25
C MET A 288 -9.07 -23.20 -10.76
N ALA A 289 -9.00 -22.11 -11.53
CA ALA A 289 -9.02 -22.19 -12.99
C ALA A 289 -7.83 -23.01 -13.51
N GLU A 290 -6.64 -22.81 -12.95
CA GLU A 290 -5.45 -23.60 -13.25
C GLU A 290 -5.64 -25.08 -12.86
N LYS A 291 -6.11 -25.34 -11.63
CA LYS A 291 -6.42 -26.70 -11.15
C LYS A 291 -7.39 -27.46 -12.06
N TYR A 292 -8.37 -26.78 -12.64
CA TYR A 292 -9.38 -27.38 -13.52
C TYR A 292 -9.04 -27.29 -15.01
N ASN A 293 -7.86 -26.79 -15.39
CA ASN A 293 -7.46 -26.57 -16.78
C ASN A 293 -8.46 -25.72 -17.59
N LEU A 294 -9.09 -24.73 -16.96
CA LEU A 294 -9.85 -23.71 -17.67
C LEU A 294 -8.84 -22.84 -18.43
N LYS A 295 -8.95 -22.78 -19.75
CA LYS A 295 -7.93 -22.17 -20.62
C LYS A 295 -7.94 -20.64 -20.50
N LYS A 296 -6.75 -20.03 -20.57
CA LYS A 296 -6.57 -18.59 -20.79
C LYS A 296 -6.89 -18.20 -22.23
#